data_AF-A0A519K3C4-F1
#
_entry.id   AF-A0A519K3C4-F1
#
_cell.length_a   1.000
_cell.length_b   1.000
_cell.length_c   1.000
_cell.angle_alpha   90.00
_cell.angle_beta   90.00
_cell.angle_gamma   90.00
#
_symmetry.space_group_name_H-M   'P 1'
#
loop_
_entity.id
_entity.type
_entity.pdbx_description
1 polymer ?
#
loop_
_entity_poly.entity_id
_entity_poly.type
_entity_poly.pdbx_seq_one_letter_code
_entity_poly.pdbx_strand_id
1 'polypeptide(L)'
;MPTTAYALVSQVRFRELKTRIGLAAFIGVTAWFFAPSPWPFLWFVAVLVTQIADWAVFRRFRMNPEWVPDRPYVILSCAVTAAGVAVYSGIAAWLWFSGGEIGRAFALVQIAGGLLHVSLHMHHARAILV
;
A
#
# COMPACT_ATOMS: atom_id res chain seq x y z
N MET A 1 -12.46 -8.09 23.37
CA MET A 1 -10.98 -8.09 23.47
C MET A 1 -10.45 -8.66 22.16
N PRO A 2 -9.46 -8.08 21.45
CA PRO A 2 -9.02 -8.65 20.18
C PRO A 2 -8.19 -9.91 20.45
N THR A 3 -8.70 -11.07 20.03
CA THR A 3 -8.21 -12.39 20.46
C THR A 3 -7.06 -12.95 19.60
N THR A 4 -6.62 -12.28 18.53
CA THR A 4 -5.48 -12.74 17.70
C THR A 4 -4.66 -11.57 17.11
N ALA A 5 -3.35 -11.77 16.88
CA ALA A 5 -2.46 -10.77 16.26
C ALA A 5 -2.93 -10.31 14.87
N TYR A 6 -3.55 -11.21 14.09
CA TYR A 6 -4.11 -10.91 12.77
C TYR A 6 -5.28 -9.92 12.81
N ALA A 7 -6.13 -10.01 13.84
CA ALA A 7 -7.23 -9.07 14.04
C ALA A 7 -6.70 -7.65 14.33
N LEU A 8 -5.64 -7.52 15.11
CA LEU A 8 -4.99 -6.23 15.39
C LEU A 8 -4.38 -5.61 14.12
N VAL A 9 -3.62 -6.39 13.34
CA VAL A 9 -3.06 -5.94 12.04
C VAL A 9 -4.17 -5.41 11.12
N SER A 10 -5.28 -6.12 11.02
CA SER A 10 -6.39 -5.77 10.13
C SER A 10 -7.09 -4.46 10.52
N GLN A 11 -7.15 -4.13 11.82
CA GLN A 11 -7.74 -2.88 12.31
C GLN A 11 -6.85 -1.67 12.03
N VAL A 12 -5.54 -1.81 12.25
CA VAL A 12 -4.55 -0.76 11.94
C VAL A 12 -4.56 -0.46 10.44
N ARG A 13 -4.47 -1.51 9.61
CA ARG A 13 -4.54 -1.38 8.14
C ARG A 13 -5.80 -0.70 7.65
N PHE A 14 -6.95 -0.98 8.27
CA PHE A 14 -8.20 -0.33 7.88
C PHE A 14 -8.19 1.18 8.19
N ARG A 15 -7.55 1.61 9.29
CA ARG A 15 -7.42 3.03 9.62
C ARG A 15 -6.46 3.73 8.65
N GLU A 16 -5.39 3.07 8.25
CA GLU A 16 -4.41 3.57 7.27
C GLU A 16 -4.92 3.57 5.81
N LEU A 17 -5.99 2.83 5.51
CA LEU A 17 -6.53 2.75 4.16
C LEU A 17 -6.88 4.14 3.60
N LYS A 18 -7.46 5.01 4.45
CA LYS A 18 -7.84 6.38 4.05
C LYS A 18 -6.63 7.23 3.71
N THR A 19 -5.58 7.16 4.53
CA THR A 19 -4.34 7.89 4.28
C THR A 19 -3.59 7.34 3.06
N ARG A 20 -3.59 6.02 2.83
CA ARG A 20 -3.00 5.41 1.63
C ARG A 20 -3.69 5.86 0.35
N ILE A 21 -5.02 5.88 0.32
CA ILE A 21 -5.78 6.35 -0.85
C ILE A 21 -5.57 7.85 -1.07
N GLY A 22 -5.58 8.66 0.01
CA GLY A 22 -5.31 10.10 -0.08
C GLY A 22 -3.92 10.40 -0.61
N LEU A 23 -2.89 9.70 -0.11
CA LEU A 23 -1.52 9.82 -0.59
C LEU A 23 -1.38 9.37 -2.04
N ALA A 24 -1.99 8.24 -2.41
CA ALA A 24 -2.02 7.76 -3.79
C ALA A 24 -2.68 8.78 -4.74
N ALA A 25 -3.78 9.40 -4.32
CA ALA A 25 -4.44 10.43 -5.13
C ALA A 25 -3.53 11.65 -5.31
N PHE A 26 -2.87 12.11 -4.24
CA PHE A 26 -1.91 13.20 -4.31
C PHE A 26 -0.73 12.89 -5.26
N ILE A 27 -0.18 11.68 -5.17
CA ILE A 27 0.90 11.21 -6.06
C ILE A 27 0.42 11.12 -7.50
N GLY A 28 -0.77 10.59 -7.74
CA GLY A 28 -1.33 10.48 -9.09
C GLY A 28 -1.53 11.85 -9.73
N VAL A 29 -2.07 12.82 -8.99
CA VAL A 29 -2.28 14.20 -9.47
C VAL A 29 -0.96 14.90 -9.75
N THR A 30 0.02 14.79 -8.84
CA THR A 30 1.35 15.40 -9.03
C THR A 30 2.10 14.75 -10.20
N ALA A 31 2.05 13.41 -10.33
CA ALA A 31 2.62 12.70 -11.47
C ALA A 31 1.96 13.12 -12.79
N TRP A 32 0.64 13.31 -12.79
CA TRP A 32 -0.08 13.80 -13.96
C TRP A 32 0.31 15.24 -14.34
N PHE A 33 0.54 16.10 -13.34
CA PHE A 33 1.00 17.47 -13.56
C PHE A 33 2.40 17.52 -14.17
N PHE A 34 3.33 16.67 -13.70
CA PHE A 34 4.71 16.64 -14.21
C PHE A 34 4.85 15.91 -15.55
N ALA A 35 4.06 14.87 -15.78
CA ALA A 35 4.07 14.07 -16.99
C ALA A 35 2.63 13.82 -17.46
N PRO A 36 2.00 14.77 -18.17
CA PRO A 36 0.63 14.66 -18.63
C PRO A 36 0.43 13.43 -19.53
N SER A 37 -0.17 12.37 -18.97
CA SER A 37 -0.32 11.06 -19.60
C SER A 37 -1.55 10.34 -19.03
N PRO A 38 -2.16 9.37 -19.76
CA PRO A 38 -3.16 8.47 -19.19
C PRO A 38 -2.60 7.56 -18.08
N TRP A 39 -1.27 7.44 -17.98
CA TRP A 39 -0.61 6.46 -17.12
C TRP A 39 -0.84 6.67 -15.61
N PRO A 40 -0.72 7.89 -15.03
CA PRO A 40 -1.04 8.14 -13.62
C PRO A 40 -2.48 7.80 -13.25
N PHE A 41 -3.42 7.97 -14.19
CA PHE A 41 -4.82 7.59 -13.99
C PHE A 41 -4.98 6.06 -13.95
N LEU A 42 -4.41 5.33 -14.93
CA LEU A 42 -4.42 3.86 -14.93
C LEU A 42 -3.73 3.29 -13.69
N TRP A 43 -2.63 3.89 -13.26
CA TRP A 43 -1.95 3.53 -12.03
C TRP A 43 -2.83 3.75 -10.80
N PHE A 44 -3.52 4.89 -10.70
CA PHE A 44 -4.42 5.16 -9.57
C PHE A 44 -5.58 4.16 -9.53
N VAL A 45 -6.15 3.80 -10.68
CA VAL A 45 -7.16 2.74 -10.78
C VAL A 45 -6.60 1.40 -10.31
N ALA A 46 -5.37 1.04 -10.71
CA ALA A 46 -4.70 -0.17 -10.24
C ALA A 46 -4.47 -0.15 -8.72
N VAL A 47 -4.08 1.00 -8.14
CA VAL A 47 -3.99 1.17 -6.70
C VAL A 47 -5.34 0.92 -6.04
N LEU A 48 -6.43 1.50 -6.54
CA LEU A 48 -7.77 1.26 -5.98
C LEU A 48 -8.16 -0.22 -6.04
N VAL A 49 -7.89 -0.92 -7.15
CA VAL A 49 -8.17 -2.36 -7.27
C VAL A 49 -7.37 -3.16 -6.24
N THR A 50 -6.08 -2.87 -6.05
CA THR A 50 -5.27 -3.53 -5.01
C THR A 50 -5.75 -3.22 -3.60
N GLN A 51 -6.19 -1.99 -3.32
CA GLN A 51 -6.76 -1.61 -2.03
C GLN A 51 -8.10 -2.33 -1.76
N ILE A 52 -8.94 -2.54 -2.77
CA ILE A 52 -10.18 -3.31 -2.66
C ILE A 52 -9.87 -4.78 -2.38
N ALA A 53 -8.89 -5.36 -3.09
CA ALA A 53 -8.44 -6.73 -2.85
C ALA A 53 -7.90 -6.90 -1.42
N ASP A 54 -7.08 -5.96 -0.94
CA ASP A 54 -6.58 -5.95 0.44
C ASP A 54 -7.74 -5.86 1.42
N TRP A 55 -8.65 -4.89 1.25
CA TRP A 55 -9.81 -4.75 2.11
C TRP A 55 -10.67 -6.02 2.15
N ALA A 56 -10.87 -6.70 1.01
CA ALA A 56 -11.66 -7.92 0.93
C ALA A 56 -11.01 -9.09 1.69
N VAL A 57 -9.69 -9.29 1.52
CA VAL A 57 -8.93 -10.33 2.24
C VAL A 57 -8.88 -10.04 3.74
N PHE A 58 -8.62 -8.78 4.13
CA PHE A 58 -8.52 -8.40 5.54
C PHE A 58 -9.87 -8.17 6.23
N ARG A 59 -10.97 -8.03 5.49
CA ARG A 59 -12.34 -7.98 6.06
C ARG A 59 -12.67 -9.27 6.80
N ARG A 60 -12.24 -10.43 6.31
CA ARG A 60 -12.50 -11.73 6.97
C ARG A 60 -11.88 -11.80 8.36
N PHE A 61 -10.67 -11.28 8.53
CA PHE A 61 -9.99 -11.16 9.83
C PHE A 61 -10.71 -10.22 10.80
N ARG A 62 -11.35 -9.16 10.30
CA ARG A 62 -12.13 -8.23 11.14
C ARG A 62 -13.47 -8.79 11.58
N MET A 63 -14.14 -9.56 10.71
CA MET A 63 -15.45 -10.13 11.00
C MET A 63 -15.36 -11.38 11.89
N ASN A 64 -14.26 -12.14 11.84
CA ASN A 64 -14.04 -13.32 12.67
C ASN A 64 -12.69 -13.23 13.41
N PRO A 65 -12.61 -12.52 14.56
CA PRO A 65 -11.35 -12.27 15.27
C PRO A 65 -10.69 -13.53 15.86
N GLU A 66 -11.46 -14.59 16.12
CA GLU A 66 -10.97 -15.86 16.67
C GLU A 66 -10.55 -16.86 15.60
N TRP A 67 -10.78 -16.53 14.32
CA TRP A 67 -10.44 -17.43 13.23
C TRP A 67 -8.94 -17.44 12.98
N VAL A 68 -8.34 -18.62 13.09
CA VAL A 68 -6.94 -18.86 12.72
C VAL A 68 -6.89 -19.13 11.21
N PRO A 69 -6.18 -18.32 10.42
CA PRO A 69 -6.12 -18.49 8.97
C PRO A 69 -5.37 -19.76 8.59
N ASP A 70 -5.89 -20.47 7.59
CA ASP A 70 -5.17 -21.58 6.95
C ASP A 70 -3.92 -21.06 6.22
N ARG A 71 -2.90 -21.90 6.06
CA ARG A 71 -1.68 -21.61 5.27
C ARG A 71 -1.95 -20.94 3.91
N PRO A 72 -2.89 -21.41 3.06
CA PRO A 72 -3.20 -20.74 1.79
C PRO A 72 -3.72 -19.31 1.97
N TYR A 73 -4.43 -19.03 3.06
CA TYR A 73 -4.97 -17.69 3.32
C TYR A 73 -3.89 -16.71 3.79
N VAL A 74 -2.88 -17.22 4.52
CA VAL A 74 -1.67 -16.45 4.84
C VAL A 74 -0.91 -16.11 3.57
N ILE A 75 -0.70 -17.10 2.67
CA ILE A 75 -0.04 -16.87 1.38
C ILE A 75 -0.80 -15.83 0.55
N LEU A 76 -2.12 -15.93 0.48
CA LEU A 76 -2.97 -14.95 -0.21
C LEU A 76 -2.80 -13.54 0.38
N SER A 77 -2.79 -13.42 1.70
CA SER A 77 -2.62 -12.14 2.41
C SER A 77 -1.26 -11.50 2.11
N CYS A 78 -0.19 -12.31 2.09
CA CYS A 78 1.14 -11.88 1.68
C CYS A 78 1.18 -11.47 0.21
N ALA A 79 0.56 -12.26 -0.67
CA ALA A 79 0.53 -11.99 -2.11
C ALA A 79 -0.19 -10.67 -2.43
N VAL A 80 -1.35 -10.41 -1.82
CA VAL A 80 -2.11 -9.16 -2.01
C VAL A 80 -1.33 -7.96 -1.48
N THR A 81 -0.68 -8.11 -0.33
CA THR A 81 0.20 -7.06 0.21
C THR A 81 1.36 -6.75 -0.73
N ALA A 82 2.06 -7.79 -1.20
CA ALA A 82 3.18 -7.65 -2.12
C ALA A 82 2.75 -7.02 -3.45
N ALA A 83 1.60 -7.41 -3.98
CA ALA A 83 1.01 -6.81 -5.18
C ALA A 83 0.70 -5.32 -4.97
N GLY A 84 0.12 -4.95 -3.83
CA GLY A 84 -0.14 -3.55 -3.49
C GLY A 84 1.14 -2.71 -3.44
N VAL A 85 2.19 -3.22 -2.81
CA VAL A 85 3.51 -2.56 -2.77
C VAL A 85 4.11 -2.44 -4.17
N ALA A 86 4.08 -3.51 -4.97
CA ALA A 86 4.62 -3.50 -6.32
C ALA A 86 3.91 -2.48 -7.23
N VAL A 87 2.57 -2.43 -7.19
CA VAL A 87 1.78 -1.45 -7.93
C VAL A 87 2.11 -0.04 -7.45
N TYR A 88 2.17 0.19 -6.14
CA TYR A 88 2.47 1.51 -5.58
C TYR A 88 3.86 2.01 -5.98
N SER A 89 4.88 1.16 -5.90
CA SER A 89 6.25 1.48 -6.33
C SER A 89 6.39 1.66 -7.85
N GLY A 90 5.47 1.10 -8.64
CA GLY A 90 5.49 1.18 -10.10
C GLY A 90 5.42 2.61 -10.66
N ILE A 91 4.73 3.54 -9.98
CA ILE A 91 4.68 4.95 -10.45
C ILE A 91 6.03 5.65 -10.31
N ALA A 92 6.80 5.32 -9.28
CA ALA A 92 8.14 5.89 -9.08
C ALA A 92 9.09 5.42 -10.19
N ALA A 93 9.03 4.14 -10.56
CA ALA A 93 9.77 3.61 -11.70
C ALA A 93 9.36 4.30 -13.01
N TRP A 94 8.06 4.50 -13.25
CA TRP A 94 7.58 5.19 -14.44
C TRP A 94 8.01 6.67 -14.49
N LEU A 95 7.90 7.39 -13.37
CA LEU A 95 8.33 8.79 -13.23
C LEU A 95 9.84 8.96 -13.44
N TRP A 96 10.64 7.96 -13.06
CA TRP A 96 12.08 7.98 -13.28
C TRP A 96 12.47 8.05 -14.76
N PHE A 97 11.74 7.31 -15.60
CA PHE A 97 11.96 7.28 -17.04
C PHE A 97 11.24 8.42 -17.77
N SER A 98 10.01 8.75 -17.37
CA SER A 98 9.12 9.63 -18.14
C SER A 98 9.01 11.06 -17.61
N GLY A 99 9.38 11.31 -16.35
CA GLY A 99 9.13 12.58 -15.66
C GLY A 99 10.28 13.59 -15.69
N GLY A 100 11.34 13.35 -16.46
CA GLY A 100 12.52 14.24 -16.52
C GLY A 100 13.23 14.38 -15.16
N GLU A 101 13.92 15.50 -14.93
CA GLU A 101 14.64 15.74 -13.66
C GLU A 101 13.70 15.84 -12.46
N ILE A 102 12.57 16.54 -12.62
CA ILE A 102 11.58 16.74 -11.55
C ILE A 102 10.92 15.42 -11.15
N GLY A 103 10.55 14.58 -12.13
CA GLY A 103 9.99 13.26 -11.88
C GLY A 103 10.97 12.31 -11.21
N ARG A 104 12.26 12.38 -11.52
CA ARG A 104 13.30 11.61 -10.82
C ARG A 104 13.45 12.05 -9.37
N ALA A 105 13.44 13.36 -9.10
CA ALA A 105 13.47 13.87 -7.73
C ALA A 105 12.24 13.40 -6.93
N PHE A 106 11.05 13.46 -7.54
CA PHE A 106 9.83 12.96 -6.91
C PHE A 106 9.87 11.45 -6.67
N ALA A 107 10.38 10.67 -7.61
CA ALA A 107 10.57 9.22 -7.46
C ALA A 107 11.51 8.88 -6.29
N LEU A 108 12.61 9.62 -6.12
CA LEU A 108 13.53 9.44 -4.98
C LEU A 108 12.84 9.73 -3.65
N VAL A 109 12.12 10.85 -3.56
CA VAL A 109 11.35 11.20 -2.35
C VAL A 109 10.30 10.13 -2.05
N GLN A 110 9.63 9.60 -3.07
CA GLN A 110 8.63 8.54 -2.91
C GLN A 110 9.24 7.27 -2.32
N ILE A 111 10.38 6.82 -2.86
CA ILE A 111 11.08 5.61 -2.40
C ILE A 111 11.62 5.82 -0.98
N ALA A 112 12.25 6.97 -0.71
CA ALA A 112 12.77 7.32 0.60
C ALA A 112 11.64 7.37 1.65
N GLY A 113 10.50 7.99 1.32
CA GLY A 113 9.32 8.02 2.17
C GLY A 113 8.75 6.63 2.43
N GLY A 114 8.72 5.76 1.42
CA GLY A 114 8.30 4.36 1.56
C GLY A 114 9.19 3.57 2.52
N LEU A 115 10.51 3.71 2.40
CA LEU A 115 11.48 3.07 3.30
C LEU A 115 11.40 3.62 4.72
N LEU A 116 11.20 4.93 4.88
CA LEU A 116 11.03 5.56 6.19
C LEU A 116 9.76 5.07 6.88
N HIS A 117 8.66 4.97 6.14
CA HIS A 117 7.39 4.42 6.63
C HIS A 117 7.59 3.00 7.15
N VAL A 118 8.14 2.08 6.35
CA VAL A 118 8.43 0.69 6.77
C VAL A 118 9.36 0.66 7.98
N SER A 119 10.43 1.45 7.97
CA SER A 119 11.42 1.49 9.06
C SER A 119 10.81 1.97 10.39
N LEU A 120 9.93 2.98 10.34
CA LEU A 120 9.21 3.49 11.52
C LEU A 120 8.25 2.46 12.10
N HIS A 121 7.53 1.72 11.24
CA HIS A 121 6.65 0.64 11.66
C HIS A 121 7.43 -0.54 12.25
N MET A 122 8.60 -0.87 11.69
CA MET A 122 9.50 -1.88 12.26
C MET A 122 10.07 -1.47 13.62
N HIS A 123 10.38 -0.19 13.83
CA HIS A 123 11.04 0.30 15.06
C HIS A 123 10.06 0.50 16.23
N HIS A 124 8.79 0.85 15.96
CA HIS A 124 7.78 1.07 17.02
C HIS A 124 7.02 -0.20 17.41
N ALA A 125 6.93 -1.21 16.53
CA ALA A 125 6.06 -2.36 16.76
C ALA A 125 6.77 -3.69 16.46
N ARG A 126 7.65 -4.12 17.37
CA ARG A 126 8.20 -5.50 17.39
C ARG A 126 7.14 -6.61 17.51
N ALA A 127 5.85 -6.26 17.65
CA ALA A 127 4.75 -7.20 17.84
C ALA A 127 3.78 -7.31 16.65
N ILE A 128 3.88 -6.46 15.61
CA ILE A 128 2.84 -6.40 14.56
C ILE A 128 3.51 -6.16 13.21
N LEU A 129 3.86 -7.26 12.54
CA LEU A 129 4.30 -7.30 11.14
C LEU A 129 3.24 -6.67 10.23
N VAL A 130 3.51 -5.45 9.72
CA VAL A 130 3.48 -5.01 8.32
C VAL A 130 4.41 -3.82 8.17
#